data_AF-A0A5N9IEX7-F1
#
_entry.id   AF-A0A5N9IEX7-F1
#
_cell.length_a   1.000
_cell.length_b   1.000
_cell.length_c   1.000
_cell.angle_alpha   90.00
_cell.angle_beta   90.00
_cell.angle_gamma   90.00
#
_symmetry.space_group_name_H-M   'P 1'
#
loop_
_entity.id
_entity.type
_entity.pdbx_description
1 polymer ?
#
loop_
_entity_poly.entity_id
_entity_poly.type
_entity_poly.pdbx_seq_one_letter_code
_entity_poly.pdbx_strand_id
1 'polypeptide(L)'
;MQPHQQVLAMAIVWLISLIALTIIIPRMRHRAFTRGLDTGRQQQRADLKLQIKGLQDDLDEARIQSEAGQRKHHLAVANLKSSIAELEARIMSYTGLPVTKADYEWLVSASSTMRLAQRTFKALKTEAEAARAGAQADFIDELAKRIHAQLRSSPRSAASAGAAA
;
A
#
# COMPACT_ATOMS: atom_id res chain seq x y z
N MET A 1 -0.80 46.39 91.09
CA MET A 1 -1.56 45.21 90.63
C MET A 1 -0.79 43.97 91.03
N GLN A 2 -1.44 43.02 91.71
CA GLN A 2 -0.77 41.89 92.35
C GLN A 2 -0.13 40.96 91.30
N PRO A 3 1.09 40.44 91.53
CA PRO A 3 1.84 39.63 90.56
C PRO A 3 1.08 38.38 90.08
N HIS A 4 0.13 37.89 90.88
CA HIS A 4 -0.74 36.76 90.54
C HIS A 4 -1.65 37.02 89.32
N GLN A 5 -2.09 38.26 89.10
CA GLN A 5 -2.95 38.60 87.96
C GLN A 5 -2.18 38.57 86.62
N GLN A 6 -0.89 38.90 86.64
CA GLN A 6 -0.05 38.88 85.44
C GLN A 6 0.29 37.45 84.99
N VAL A 7 0.57 36.56 85.95
CA VAL A 7 0.83 35.14 85.66
C VAL A 7 -0.42 34.47 85.08
N LEU A 8 -1.60 34.77 85.62
CA LEU A 8 -2.88 34.25 85.12
C LEU A 8 -3.16 34.73 83.68
N ALA A 9 -2.92 36.01 83.39
CA ALA A 9 -3.11 36.56 82.05
C ALA A 9 -2.15 35.93 81.02
N MET A 10 -0.87 35.74 81.37
CA MET A 10 0.08 35.05 80.48
C MET A 10 -0.31 33.59 80.22
N ALA A 11 -0.80 32.87 81.24
CA ALA A 11 -1.27 31.51 81.07
C ALA A 11 -2.47 31.43 80.10
N ILE A 12 -3.42 32.37 80.21
CA ILE A 12 -4.59 32.44 79.31
C ILE A 12 -4.14 32.73 77.88
N VAL A 13 -3.24 33.69 77.66
CA VAL A 13 -2.72 34.02 76.32
C VAL A 13 -1.98 32.82 75.72
N TRP A 14 -1.18 32.11 76.51
CA TRP A 14 -0.47 30.92 76.07
C TRP A 14 -1.44 29.79 75.67
N LEU A 15 -2.49 29.58 76.45
CA LEU A 15 -3.53 28.57 76.17
C LEU A 15 -4.31 28.90 74.88
N ILE A 16 -4.66 30.17 74.68
CA ILE A 16 -5.30 30.65 73.44
C ILE A 16 -4.39 30.45 72.23
N SER A 17 -3.09 30.73 72.36
CA SER A 17 -2.11 30.51 71.30
C SER A 17 -2.00 29.04 70.92
N LEU A 18 -2.00 28.14 71.92
CA LEU A 18 -1.97 26.69 71.72
C LEU A 18 -3.23 26.17 71.02
N ILE A 19 -4.40 26.67 71.41
CA ILE A 19 -5.68 26.34 70.75
C ILE A 19 -5.66 26.83 69.30
N ALA A 20 -5.26 28.08 69.06
CA ALA A 20 -5.17 28.63 67.70
C ALA A 20 -4.20 27.82 66.82
N LEU A 21 -3.05 27.41 67.37
CA LEU A 21 -2.05 26.61 66.66
C LEU A 21 -2.60 25.25 66.21
N THR A 22 -3.38 24.57 67.07
CA THR A 22 -3.99 23.27 66.73
C THR A 22 -5.01 23.37 65.59
N ILE A 23 -5.65 24.53 65.39
CA ILE A 23 -6.64 24.75 64.34
C ILE A 23 -5.99 25.17 63.01
N ILE A 24 -4.92 25.97 63.06
CA ILE A 24 -4.28 26.54 61.86
C ILE A 24 -3.50 25.48 61.08
N ILE A 25 -2.75 24.61 61.76
CA ILE A 25 -1.90 23.58 61.13
C ILE A 25 -2.69 22.65 60.17
N PRO A 26 -3.82 22.03 60.58
CA PRO A 26 -4.58 21.16 59.68
C PRO A 26 -5.19 21.94 58.50
N ARG A 27 -5.63 23.18 58.73
CA ARG A 27 -6.16 24.04 57.66
C ARG A 27 -5.08 24.41 56.64
N MET A 28 -3.87 24.71 57.08
CA MET A 28 -2.75 25.03 56.19
C MET A 28 -2.32 23.79 55.39
N ARG A 29 -2.24 22.61 56.03
CA ARG A 29 -1.97 21.35 55.32
C ARG A 29 -3.02 21.03 54.27
N HIS A 30 -4.30 21.18 54.63
CA HIS A 30 -5.39 20.89 53.70
C HIS A 30 -5.36 21.84 52.49
N ARG A 31 -5.16 23.15 52.71
CA ARG A 31 -5.02 24.13 51.62
C ARG A 31 -3.79 23.90 50.76
N ALA A 32 -2.66 23.51 51.34
CA ALA A 32 -1.45 23.19 50.58
C ALA A 32 -1.66 21.93 49.72
N PHE A 33 -2.32 20.92 50.26
CA PHE A 33 -2.64 19.69 49.55
C PHE A 33 -3.62 19.92 48.40
N THR A 34 -4.72 20.65 48.62
CA THR A 34 -5.68 20.96 47.56
C THR A 34 -5.05 21.80 46.45
N ARG A 35 -4.23 22.80 46.81
CA ARG A 35 -3.48 23.59 45.82
C ARG A 35 -2.51 22.72 45.02
N GLY A 36 -1.77 21.83 45.68
CA GLY A 36 -0.85 20.90 45.01
C GLY A 36 -1.56 19.96 44.02
N LEU A 37 -2.74 19.44 44.40
CA LEU A 37 -3.56 18.62 43.51
C LEU A 37 -4.07 19.42 42.29
N ASP A 38 -4.52 20.64 42.50
CA ASP A 38 -5.00 21.49 41.40
C ASP A 38 -3.86 21.88 40.45
N THR A 39 -2.69 22.22 40.98
CA THR A 39 -1.49 22.48 40.18
C THR A 39 -1.07 21.24 39.39
N GLY A 40 -1.04 20.06 40.01
CA GLY A 40 -0.72 18.80 39.32
C GLY A 40 -1.71 18.47 38.20
N ARG A 41 -3.01 18.66 38.44
CA ARG A 41 -4.05 18.48 37.41
C ARG A 41 -3.91 19.48 36.27
N GLN A 42 -3.59 20.74 36.56
CA GLN A 42 -3.37 21.75 35.53
C GLN A 42 -2.14 21.41 34.68
N GLN A 43 -1.06 20.96 35.30
CA GLN A 43 0.15 20.55 34.60
C GLN A 43 -0.11 19.32 33.71
N GLN A 44 -0.82 18.32 34.22
CA GLN A 44 -1.20 17.15 33.43
C GLN A 44 -2.13 17.52 32.25
N ARG A 45 -3.08 18.45 32.45
CA ARG A 45 -3.94 18.95 31.36
C ARG A 45 -3.15 19.72 30.31
N ALA A 46 -2.18 20.53 30.73
CA ALA A 46 -1.31 21.25 29.82
C ALA A 46 -0.46 20.28 28.99
N ASP A 47 0.11 19.27 29.64
CA ASP A 47 0.92 18.24 28.98
C ASP A 47 0.09 17.41 27.99
N LEU A 48 -1.09 16.93 28.40
CA LEU A 48 -2.00 16.23 27.49
C LEU A 48 -2.41 17.10 26.30
N LYS A 49 -2.65 18.40 26.51
CA LYS A 49 -2.99 19.33 25.43
C LYS A 49 -1.82 19.51 24.47
N LEU A 50 -0.58 19.53 24.96
CA LEU A 50 0.61 19.58 24.11
C LEU A 50 0.78 18.27 23.33
N GLN A 51 0.60 17.11 23.97
CA GLN A 51 0.67 15.81 23.30
C GLN A 51 -0.40 15.67 22.22
N ILE A 52 -1.65 16.07 22.50
CA ILE A 52 -2.74 16.04 21.52
C ILE A 52 -2.41 16.93 20.32
N LYS A 53 -1.87 18.13 20.55
CA LYS A 53 -1.44 19.01 19.46
C LYS A 53 -0.31 18.42 18.64
N GLY A 54 0.71 17.86 19.30
CA GLY A 54 1.81 17.19 18.60
C GLY A 54 1.32 16.03 17.74
N LEU A 55 0.42 15.21 18.26
CA LEU A 55 -0.19 14.11 17.50
C LEU A 55 -1.06 14.59 16.33
N GLN A 56 -1.74 15.74 16.47
CA GLN A 56 -2.50 16.35 15.37
C GLN A 56 -1.56 16.84 14.27
N ASP A 57 -0.48 17.54 14.64
CA ASP A 57 0.52 18.02 13.70
C ASP A 57 1.20 16.84 12.98
N ASP A 58 1.53 15.76 13.70
CA ASP A 58 2.11 14.53 13.12
C ASP A 58 1.14 13.84 12.14
N LEU A 59 -0.17 13.81 12.46
CA LEU A 59 -1.19 13.25 11.58
C LEU A 59 -1.36 14.08 10.30
N ASP A 60 -1.34 15.40 10.42
CA ASP A 60 -1.45 16.31 9.28
C ASP A 60 -0.20 16.21 8.39
N GLU A 61 0.99 16.17 8.97
CA GLU A 61 2.26 15.93 8.28
C GLU A 61 2.23 14.58 7.53
N ALA A 62 1.84 13.49 8.20
CA ALA A 62 1.74 12.17 7.59
C ALA A 62 0.72 12.14 6.44
N ARG A 63 -0.41 12.86 6.58
CA ARG A 63 -1.41 12.99 5.53
C ARG A 63 -0.83 13.69 4.30
N ILE A 64 -0.17 14.83 4.49
CA ILE A 64 0.47 15.59 3.40
C ILE A 64 1.51 14.72 2.68
N GLN A 65 2.34 13.98 3.43
CA GLN A 65 3.34 13.08 2.87
C GLN A 65 2.70 11.94 2.06
N SER A 66 1.61 11.35 2.57
CA SER A 66 0.89 10.29 1.87
C SER A 66 0.27 10.78 0.56
N GLU A 67 -0.33 11.97 0.55
CA GLU A 67 -0.91 12.58 -0.66
C GLU A 67 0.17 12.91 -1.69
N ALA A 68 1.31 13.46 -1.26
CA ALA A 68 2.45 13.71 -2.13
C ALA A 68 3.03 12.40 -2.71
N GLY A 69 3.13 11.35 -1.90
CA GLY A 69 3.54 10.01 -2.33
C GLY A 69 2.59 9.41 -3.35
N GLN A 70 1.28 9.47 -3.11
CA GLN A 70 0.25 9.01 -4.04
C GLN A 70 0.32 9.74 -5.38
N ARG A 71 0.46 11.07 -5.39
CA ARG A 71 0.62 11.84 -6.64
C ARG A 71 1.85 11.40 -7.43
N LYS A 72 3.00 11.24 -6.77
CA LYS A 72 4.23 10.75 -7.41
C LYS A 72 4.02 9.35 -7.99
N HIS A 73 3.35 8.46 -7.25
CA HIS A 73 3.04 7.12 -7.72
C HIS A 73 2.11 7.16 -8.95
N HIS A 74 1.05 7.96 -8.93
CA HIS A 74 0.15 8.11 -10.09
C HIS A 74 0.88 8.64 -11.33
N LEU A 75 1.76 9.62 -11.17
CA LEU A 75 2.60 10.12 -12.27
C LEU A 75 3.56 9.04 -12.80
N ALA A 76 4.20 8.27 -11.91
CA ALA A 76 5.08 7.18 -12.31
C ALA A 76 4.32 6.09 -13.07
N VAL A 77 3.14 5.69 -12.59
CA VAL A 77 2.27 4.72 -13.28
C VAL A 77 1.82 5.23 -14.64
N ALA A 78 1.43 6.51 -14.74
CA ALA A 78 1.05 7.11 -16.02
C ALA A 78 2.23 7.11 -17.01
N ASN A 79 3.43 7.44 -16.56
CA ASN A 79 4.64 7.41 -17.39
C ASN A 79 4.97 5.98 -17.85
N LEU A 80 4.91 5.00 -16.94
CA LEU A 80 5.12 3.58 -17.27
C LEU A 80 4.10 3.09 -18.31
N LYS A 81 2.82 3.44 -18.15
CA LYS A 81 1.79 3.10 -19.14
C LYS A 81 2.06 3.73 -20.51
N SER A 82 2.49 4.99 -20.54
CA SER A 82 2.88 5.65 -21.79
C SER A 82 4.08 4.97 -22.45
N SER A 83 5.09 4.59 -21.67
CA SER A 83 6.26 3.86 -22.17
C SER A 83 5.89 2.48 -22.71
N ILE A 84 5.00 1.75 -22.04
CA ILE A 84 4.48 0.47 -22.53
C ILE A 84 3.77 0.66 -23.87
N ALA A 85 2.89 1.66 -23.98
CA ALA A 85 2.19 1.95 -25.23
C ALA A 85 3.16 2.32 -26.37
N GLU A 86 4.21 3.08 -26.08
CA GLU A 86 5.27 3.38 -27.05
C GLU A 86 6.04 2.11 -27.47
N LEU A 87 6.42 1.27 -26.51
CA LEU A 87 7.13 0.02 -26.78
C LEU A 87 6.26 -0.96 -27.58
N GLU A 88 4.97 -1.07 -27.28
CA GLU A 88 4.00 -1.86 -28.05
C GLU A 88 3.86 -1.31 -29.48
N ALA A 89 3.75 0.02 -29.63
CA ALA A 89 3.70 0.66 -30.94
C ALA A 89 4.99 0.41 -31.74
N ARG A 90 6.16 0.47 -31.11
CA ARG A 90 7.44 0.13 -31.73
C ARG A 90 7.49 -1.34 -32.12
N ILE A 91 7.10 -2.26 -31.24
CA ILE A 91 7.03 -3.69 -31.56
C ILE A 91 6.10 -3.93 -32.76
N MET A 92 4.92 -3.31 -32.78
CA MET A 92 4.01 -3.37 -33.93
C MET A 92 4.63 -2.78 -35.20
N SER A 93 5.37 -1.68 -35.11
CA SER A 93 6.06 -1.09 -36.27
C SER A 93 7.21 -1.95 -36.78
N TYR A 94 7.95 -2.61 -35.89
CA TYR A 94 9.09 -3.47 -36.24
C TYR A 94 8.65 -4.85 -36.75
N THR A 95 7.54 -5.37 -36.21
CA THR A 95 7.01 -6.67 -36.63
C THR A 95 6.05 -6.57 -37.81
N GLY A 96 5.44 -5.40 -38.05
CA GLY A 96 4.63 -5.08 -39.24
C GLY A 96 3.36 -5.93 -39.44
N LEU A 97 3.23 -7.07 -38.76
CA LEU A 97 2.11 -7.99 -38.81
C LEU A 97 1.74 -8.37 -37.38
N PRO A 98 0.58 -7.93 -36.86
CA PRO A 98 0.01 -8.59 -35.71
C PRO A 98 -0.20 -10.05 -36.09
N VAL A 99 0.37 -10.98 -35.32
CA VAL A 99 0.02 -12.39 -35.46
C VAL A 99 -1.50 -12.47 -35.29
N THR A 100 -2.19 -12.78 -36.37
CA THR A 100 -3.65 -12.82 -36.44
C THR A 100 -4.14 -14.25 -36.32
N LYS A 101 -5.44 -14.40 -36.09
CA LYS A 101 -6.10 -15.71 -36.20
C LYS A 101 -5.91 -16.32 -37.60
N ALA A 102 -5.85 -15.50 -38.65
CA ALA A 102 -5.60 -15.97 -40.01
C ALA A 102 -4.23 -16.64 -40.10
N ASP A 103 -3.17 -16.05 -39.53
CA ASP A 103 -1.83 -16.64 -39.56
C ASP A 103 -1.79 -18.01 -38.86
N TYR A 104 -2.52 -18.16 -37.76
CA TYR A 104 -2.70 -19.46 -37.11
C TYR A 104 -3.38 -20.48 -38.04
N GLU A 105 -4.49 -20.10 -38.68
CA GLU A 105 -5.22 -20.98 -39.61
C GLU A 105 -4.36 -21.38 -40.82
N TRP A 106 -3.54 -20.47 -41.34
CA TRP A 106 -2.56 -20.74 -42.39
C TRP A 106 -1.49 -21.74 -41.95
N LEU A 107 -0.96 -21.62 -40.73
CA LEU A 107 0.02 -22.57 -40.19
C LEU A 107 -0.59 -23.97 -39.98
N VAL A 108 -1.83 -24.05 -39.48
CA VAL A 108 -2.54 -25.34 -39.34
C VAL A 108 -2.75 -25.98 -40.72
N SER A 109 -3.17 -25.19 -41.71
CA SER A 109 -3.32 -25.65 -43.09
C SER A 109 -1.99 -26.13 -43.67
N ALA A 110 -0.90 -25.38 -43.47
CA ALA A 110 0.44 -25.75 -43.92
C ALA A 110 0.94 -27.06 -43.27
N SER A 111 0.73 -27.23 -41.96
CA SER A 111 1.06 -28.48 -41.25
C SER A 111 0.26 -29.67 -41.81
N SER A 112 -1.05 -29.48 -42.05
CA SER A 112 -1.89 -30.53 -42.63
C SER A 112 -1.42 -30.94 -44.04
N THR A 113 -0.99 -29.96 -44.85
CA THR A 113 -0.45 -30.17 -46.19
C THR A 113 0.88 -30.92 -46.13
N MET A 114 1.75 -30.59 -45.18
CA MET A 114 3.02 -31.31 -44.98
C MET A 114 2.80 -32.75 -44.50
N ARG A 115 1.78 -33.00 -43.66
CA ARG A 115 1.39 -34.37 -43.30
C ARG A 115 0.84 -35.16 -44.48
N LEU A 116 0.09 -34.51 -45.37
CA LEU A 116 -0.33 -35.14 -46.63
C LEU A 116 0.89 -35.47 -47.50
N ALA A 117 1.81 -34.53 -47.67
CA ALA A 117 3.06 -34.74 -48.41
C ALA A 117 3.88 -35.90 -47.84
N GLN A 118 4.01 -36.00 -46.51
CA GLN A 118 4.64 -37.15 -45.85
C GLN A 118 3.98 -38.48 -46.24
N ARG A 119 2.64 -38.57 -46.22
CA ARG A 119 1.92 -39.80 -46.60
C ARG A 119 2.16 -40.14 -48.06
N THR A 120 2.16 -39.14 -48.94
CA THR A 120 2.46 -39.32 -50.36
C THR A 120 3.88 -39.82 -50.59
N PHE A 121 4.88 -39.22 -49.93
CA PHE A 121 6.28 -39.69 -50.03
C PHE A 121 6.47 -41.10 -49.48
N LYS A 122 5.74 -41.48 -48.42
CA LYS A 122 5.72 -42.87 -47.95
C LYS A 122 5.15 -43.81 -49.02
N ALA A 123 4.06 -43.43 -49.67
CA ALA A 123 3.46 -44.23 -50.75
C ALA A 123 4.41 -44.37 -51.97
N LEU A 124 5.21 -43.34 -52.25
CA LEU A 124 6.23 -43.34 -53.30
C LEU A 124 7.55 -44.03 -52.90
N LYS A 125 7.63 -44.57 -51.67
CA LYS A 125 8.83 -45.23 -51.11
C LYS A 125 10.06 -44.32 -51.03
N THR A 126 9.85 -43.01 -50.89
CA THR A 126 10.90 -42.01 -50.68
C THR A 126 10.95 -41.65 -49.19
N GLU A 127 11.62 -42.51 -48.40
CA GLU A 127 11.59 -42.44 -46.93
C GLU A 127 12.27 -41.19 -46.34
N ALA A 128 13.35 -40.71 -46.94
CA ALA A 128 14.07 -39.53 -46.47
C ALA A 128 13.21 -38.26 -46.60
N GLU A 129 12.50 -38.13 -47.71
CA GLU A 129 11.57 -37.04 -48.01
C GLU A 129 10.33 -37.13 -47.12
N ALA A 130 9.82 -38.33 -46.88
CA ALA A 130 8.73 -38.56 -45.94
C ALA A 130 9.10 -38.18 -44.50
N ALA A 131 10.32 -38.53 -44.05
CA ALA A 131 10.81 -38.16 -42.72
C ALA A 131 10.96 -36.64 -42.60
N ARG A 132 11.53 -35.98 -43.62
CA ARG A 132 11.69 -34.52 -43.65
C ARG A 132 10.34 -33.80 -43.62
N ALA A 133 9.37 -34.24 -44.43
CA ALA A 133 8.02 -33.66 -44.44
C ALA A 133 7.30 -33.82 -43.09
N GLY A 134 7.48 -34.98 -42.42
CA GLY A 134 6.96 -35.22 -41.08
C GLY A 134 7.55 -34.27 -40.04
N ALA A 135 8.87 -34.19 -39.96
CA ALA A 135 9.56 -33.29 -39.03
C ALA A 135 9.18 -31.82 -39.26
N GLN A 136 9.00 -31.42 -40.52
CA GLN A 136 8.58 -30.07 -40.87
C GLN A 136 7.11 -29.81 -40.47
N ALA A 137 6.23 -30.79 -40.61
CA ALA A 137 4.85 -30.69 -40.13
C ALA A 137 4.77 -30.52 -38.61
N ASP A 138 5.58 -31.25 -37.85
CA ASP A 138 5.62 -31.17 -36.40
C ASP A 138 6.19 -29.82 -35.92
N PHE A 139 7.22 -29.30 -36.60
CA PHE A 139 7.74 -27.96 -36.32
C PHE A 139 6.70 -26.86 -36.56
N ILE A 140 5.96 -26.95 -37.67
CA ILE A 140 4.88 -25.99 -37.99
C ILE A 140 3.75 -26.08 -36.95
N ASP A 141 3.41 -27.29 -36.49
CA ASP A 141 2.38 -27.49 -35.46
C ASP A 141 2.80 -26.87 -34.11
N GLU A 142 4.05 -27.05 -33.70
CA GLU A 142 4.59 -26.40 -32.49
C GLU A 142 4.68 -24.88 -32.61
N LEU A 143 4.92 -24.35 -33.81
CA LEU A 143 4.84 -22.90 -34.05
C LEU A 143 3.40 -22.41 -33.94
N ALA A 144 2.43 -23.14 -34.51
CA ALA A 144 1.01 -22.81 -34.45
C ALA A 144 0.50 -22.80 -32.99
N LYS A 145 0.90 -23.77 -32.16
CA LYS A 145 0.55 -23.82 -30.73
C LYS A 145 1.06 -22.60 -29.96
N ARG A 146 2.32 -22.21 -30.18
CA ARG A 146 2.92 -21.02 -29.54
C ARG A 146 2.20 -19.73 -29.94
N ILE A 147 1.88 -19.58 -31.23
CA ILE A 147 1.10 -18.45 -31.74
C ILE A 147 -0.31 -18.43 -31.15
N HIS A 148 -0.98 -19.58 -31.05
CA HIS A 148 -2.29 -19.68 -30.43
C HIS A 148 -2.27 -19.27 -28.95
N ALA A 149 -1.24 -19.68 -28.21
CA ALA A 149 -1.04 -19.27 -26.83
C ALA A 149 -0.84 -17.74 -26.71
N GLN A 150 -0.04 -17.15 -27.60
CA GLN A 150 0.18 -15.69 -27.65
C GLN A 150 -1.09 -14.91 -27.99
N LEU A 151 -1.90 -15.39 -28.93
CA LEU A 151 -3.20 -14.81 -29.28
C LEU A 151 -4.15 -14.79 -28.07
N ARG A 152 -4.14 -15.85 -27.26
CA ARG A 152 -4.97 -15.95 -26.06
C ARG A 152 -4.50 -15.05 -24.91
N SER A 153 -3.19 -14.85 -24.78
CA SER A 153 -2.61 -13.99 -23.73
C SER A 153 -2.58 -12.50 -24.09
N SER A 154 -2.82 -12.14 -25.36
CA SER A 154 -2.76 -10.76 -25.80
C SER A 154 -3.90 -9.92 -25.21
N PRO A 155 -3.62 -8.72 -24.64
CA PRO A 155 -4.63 -7.86 -23.99
C PRO A 155 -5.81 -7.48 -24.88
N ARG A 156 -5.64 -7.50 -26.21
CA ARG A 156 -6.71 -7.21 -27.17
C ARG A 156 -7.88 -8.19 -27.08
N SER A 157 -7.64 -9.45 -26.69
CA SER A 157 -8.72 -10.42 -26.45
C SER A 157 -9.42 -10.22 -25.10
N ALA A 158 -8.75 -9.58 -24.12
CA ALA A 158 -9.35 -9.26 -22.82
C ALA A 158 -10.21 -7.99 -22.89
N ALA A 159 -9.82 -7.02 -23.73
CA ALA A 159 -10.59 -5.79 -23.94
C ALA A 159 -11.98 -6.03 -24.59
N SER A 160 -12.14 -7.06 -25.43
CA SER A 160 -13.47 -7.39 -25.99
C SER A 160 -14.39 -8.13 -25.00
N ALA A 161 -13.82 -8.75 -23.96
CA ALA A 161 -14.60 -9.49 -22.97
C ALA A 161 -15.15 -8.58 -21.85
N GLY A 162 -14.54 -7.41 -21.61
CA GLY A 162 -14.99 -6.43 -20.62
C GLY A 162 -16.04 -5.44 -21.10
N ALA A 163 -16.38 -5.43 -22.40
CA ALA A 163 -17.38 -4.51 -22.98
C ALA A 163 -18.78 -5.13 -23.12
N ALA A 164 -18.98 -6.36 -22.63
CA ALA A 164 -20.23 -7.11 -22.76
C ALA A 164 -20.88 -7.46 -21.40
N ALA A 165 -20.54 -6.75 -20.33
CA ALA A 165 -21.14 -6.91 -18.99
C ALA A 165 -21.72 -5.60 -18.49
#